data_AF-L0DCT5-F1
#
_entry.id   AF-L0DCT5-F1
#
_cell.length_a   1.000
_cell.length_b   1.000
_cell.length_c   1.000
_cell.angle_alpha   90.00
_cell.angle_beta   90.00
_cell.angle_gamma   90.00
#
_symmetry.space_group_name_H-M   'P 1'
#
loop_
_entity.id
_entity.type
_entity.pdbx_description
1 polymer ?
#
loop_
_entity_poly.entity_id
_entity_poly.type
_entity_poly.pdbx_seq_one_letter_code
_entity_poly.pdbx_strand_id
1 'polypeptide(L)'
;MKRRYAETCLLALFSGFLAQPTFGADPLIPDKNLEAAIQAVLKHEPKAELTEAKLQNVYVLEAPGKGISNLTGLEKCKNLALLRLSKNEISDLKPLKGLPNLQSLDLADNKIEDISPLSESKGLQYLELSGNKIQELQPLAGLTSLSALYLNNNQIKDLAPLANLTKLASLCLGKNQVTDLSPLAKVTKLSLLELQDNQIEDLNALSTQTDLKILLLERNKLSGLAPLVKMVKEDAAGPKRFAPFLRLYLTGNPLSDEARSKELEECKTAGVRIELK
;
A
#
# COMPACT_ATOMS: atom_id res chain seq x y z
N MET A 1 28.46 25.47 -92.28
CA MET A 1 29.66 24.60 -92.24
C MET A 1 29.67 23.87 -90.89
N LYS A 2 29.95 22.57 -90.82
CA LYS A 2 29.77 21.73 -89.60
C LYS A 2 30.91 21.90 -88.59
N ARG A 3 30.61 21.81 -87.27
CA ARG A 3 31.39 21.04 -86.28
C ARG A 3 30.62 20.81 -84.96
N ARG A 4 30.74 19.59 -84.41
CA ARG A 4 30.47 19.19 -83.01
C ARG A 4 31.83 19.25 -82.25
N TYR A 5 31.96 19.11 -80.92
CA TYR A 5 31.07 18.76 -79.79
C TYR A 5 31.04 19.97 -78.79
N ALA A 6 30.65 19.93 -77.50
CA ALA A 6 30.41 18.87 -76.52
C ALA A 6 29.39 19.28 -75.44
N GLU A 7 29.03 18.32 -74.59
CA GLU A 7 27.91 18.37 -73.64
C GLU A 7 28.26 19.06 -72.31
N THR A 8 27.27 19.72 -71.70
CA THR A 8 27.00 19.57 -70.25
C THR A 8 25.61 20.13 -69.91
N CYS A 9 24.66 19.26 -69.54
CA CYS A 9 23.40 19.68 -68.94
C CYS A 9 23.62 19.95 -67.45
N LEU A 10 23.25 21.14 -66.97
CA LEU A 10 23.15 21.41 -65.53
C LEU A 10 21.69 21.60 -65.13
N LEU A 11 21.06 20.48 -64.71
CA LEU A 11 19.75 20.49 -64.08
C LEU A 11 19.88 21.01 -62.65
N ALA A 12 19.47 22.25 -62.41
CA ALA A 12 19.31 22.78 -61.06
C ALA A 12 18.05 22.17 -60.41
N LEU A 13 18.24 21.07 -59.68
CA LEU A 13 17.17 20.46 -58.89
C LEU A 13 16.85 21.35 -57.68
N PHE A 14 15.61 21.86 -57.63
CA PHE A 14 15.03 22.44 -56.42
C PHE A 14 14.86 21.33 -55.36
N SER A 15 15.82 21.22 -54.44
CA SER A 15 15.69 20.38 -53.24
C SER A 15 14.80 21.07 -52.21
N GLY A 16 13.50 20.98 -52.42
CA GLY A 16 12.51 21.31 -51.38
C GLY A 16 12.68 20.38 -50.19
N PHE A 17 13.40 20.82 -49.17
CA PHE A 17 13.53 20.10 -47.90
C PHE A 17 12.22 20.23 -47.13
N LEU A 18 11.23 19.39 -47.47
CA LEU A 18 10.09 19.16 -46.61
C LEU A 18 10.62 18.56 -45.31
N ALA A 19 10.69 19.40 -44.28
CA ALA A 19 10.96 18.93 -42.93
C ALA A 19 9.88 17.88 -42.60
N GLN A 20 10.30 16.62 -42.52
CA GLN A 20 9.44 15.59 -41.94
C GLN A 20 9.06 16.06 -40.54
N PRO A 21 7.80 15.89 -40.10
CA PRO A 21 7.48 16.10 -38.70
C PRO A 21 8.39 15.16 -37.90
N THR A 22 9.30 15.73 -37.12
CA THR A 22 10.02 14.97 -36.11
C THR A 22 8.97 14.50 -35.12
N PHE A 23 8.55 13.24 -35.26
CA PHE A 23 7.85 12.53 -34.21
C PHE A 23 8.79 12.53 -33.02
N GLY A 24 8.61 13.51 -32.12
CA GLY A 24 9.35 13.58 -30.88
C GLY A 24 9.13 12.28 -30.13
N ALA A 25 10.21 11.70 -29.61
CA ALA A 25 10.09 10.52 -28.75
C ALA A 25 9.11 10.83 -27.61
N ASP A 26 8.29 9.85 -27.24
CA ASP A 26 7.34 10.01 -26.14
C ASP A 26 8.07 10.51 -24.88
N PRO A 27 7.49 11.47 -24.14
CA PRO A 27 8.16 12.05 -22.99
C PRO A 27 8.43 10.99 -21.92
N LEU A 28 9.68 10.94 -21.45
CA LEU A 28 10.17 9.95 -20.48
C LEU A 28 9.29 9.88 -19.22
N ILE A 29 8.75 11.03 -18.78
CA ILE A 29 7.67 11.12 -17.81
C ILE A 29 6.50 11.87 -18.51
N PRO A 30 5.41 11.17 -18.91
CA PRO A 30 4.30 11.81 -19.61
C PRO A 30 3.38 12.63 -18.69
N ASP A 31 3.28 12.25 -17.42
CA ASP A 31 2.49 12.97 -16.42
C ASP A 31 3.25 14.22 -15.94
N LYS A 32 2.70 15.41 -16.21
CA LYS A 32 3.37 16.68 -15.90
C LYS A 32 3.47 16.98 -14.40
N ASN A 33 2.59 16.42 -13.58
CA ASN A 33 2.66 16.56 -12.13
C ASN A 33 3.76 15.67 -11.55
N LEU A 34 3.92 14.46 -12.10
CA LEU A 34 5.01 13.54 -11.77
C LEU A 34 6.36 14.07 -12.27
N GLU A 35 6.42 14.59 -13.50
CA GLU A 35 7.62 15.20 -14.07
C GLU A 35 8.12 16.36 -13.20
N ALA A 36 7.22 17.29 -12.82
CA ALA A 36 7.55 18.40 -11.94
C ALA A 36 8.00 17.93 -10.54
N ALA A 37 7.39 16.88 -9.99
CA ALA A 37 7.81 16.31 -8.70
C ALA A 37 9.21 15.69 -8.77
N ILE A 38 9.51 14.94 -9.84
CA ILE A 38 10.84 14.35 -10.07
C ILE A 38 11.90 15.44 -10.30
N GLN A 39 11.60 16.48 -11.08
CA GLN A 39 12.48 17.64 -11.27
C GLN A 39 12.77 18.37 -9.95
N ALA A 40 11.76 18.52 -9.08
CA ALA A 40 11.92 19.14 -7.76
C ALA A 40 12.83 18.33 -6.81
N VAL A 41 12.79 16.99 -6.90
CA VAL A 41 13.73 16.10 -6.18
C VAL A 41 15.16 16.26 -6.73
N LEU A 42 15.31 16.32 -8.06
CA LEU A 42 16.62 16.32 -8.73
C LEU A 42 17.33 17.68 -8.73
N LYS A 43 16.65 18.79 -8.43
CA LYS A 43 17.18 20.16 -8.18
C LYS A 43 18.10 20.81 -9.22
N HIS A 44 18.48 20.13 -10.29
CA HIS A 44 19.32 20.65 -11.36
C HIS A 44 18.47 21.32 -12.44
N GLU A 45 18.12 22.58 -12.20
CA GLU A 45 17.45 23.54 -13.11
C GLU A 45 16.03 23.13 -13.58
N PRO A 46 14.97 23.94 -13.34
CA PRO A 46 13.58 23.67 -13.75
C PRO A 46 13.30 23.56 -15.27
N LYS A 47 14.35 23.44 -16.10
CA LYS A 47 14.30 23.36 -17.57
C LYS A 47 15.36 22.42 -18.16
N ALA A 48 16.21 21.79 -17.35
CA ALA A 48 17.21 20.86 -17.88
C ALA A 48 16.55 19.52 -18.23
N GLU A 49 16.90 18.98 -19.40
CA GLU A 49 16.33 17.73 -19.92
C GLU A 49 16.44 16.57 -18.92
N LEU A 50 15.36 15.83 -18.75
CA LEU A 50 15.27 14.69 -17.84
C LEU A 50 15.75 13.43 -18.56
N THR A 51 16.87 12.86 -18.14
CA THR A 51 17.47 11.66 -18.74
C THR A 51 17.35 10.45 -17.83
N GLU A 52 17.41 9.24 -18.38
CA GLU A 52 17.37 8.00 -17.58
C GLU A 52 18.47 7.95 -16.52
N ALA A 53 19.67 8.47 -16.83
CA ALA A 53 20.77 8.57 -15.88
C ALA A 53 20.45 9.48 -14.68
N LYS A 54 19.67 10.55 -14.88
CA LYS A 54 19.20 11.41 -13.78
C LYS A 54 18.14 10.70 -12.93
N LEU A 55 17.25 9.90 -13.54
CA LEU A 55 16.22 9.14 -12.81
C LEU A 55 16.81 8.14 -11.80
N GLN A 56 18.00 7.60 -12.07
CA GLN A 56 18.70 6.74 -11.11
C GLN A 56 19.13 7.46 -9.82
N ASN A 57 19.12 8.80 -9.78
CA ASN A 57 19.40 9.59 -8.57
C ASN A 57 18.14 9.91 -7.75
N VAL A 58 16.97 9.39 -8.13
CA VAL A 58 15.72 9.52 -7.36
C VAL A 58 15.66 8.38 -6.33
N TYR A 59 15.99 8.69 -5.08
CA TYR A 59 15.92 7.75 -3.93
C TYR A 59 14.61 7.87 -3.15
N VAL A 60 14.06 9.09 -3.10
CA VAL A 60 12.89 9.48 -2.33
C VAL A 60 12.03 10.37 -3.22
N LEU A 61 10.76 10.05 -3.38
CA LEU A 61 9.80 10.85 -4.14
C LEU A 61 8.51 11.01 -3.34
N GLU A 62 8.15 12.25 -3.02
CA GLU A 62 6.96 12.58 -2.24
C GLU A 62 6.16 13.65 -2.98
N ALA A 63 4.99 13.27 -3.47
CA ALA A 63 4.10 14.14 -4.24
C ALA A 63 2.61 13.87 -3.93
N PRO A 64 2.18 13.96 -2.65
CA PRO A 64 0.78 13.77 -2.30
C PRO A 64 -0.09 14.93 -2.80
N GLY A 65 -1.33 14.64 -3.19
CA GLY A 65 -2.30 15.68 -3.56
C GLY A 65 -1.96 16.44 -4.84
N LYS A 66 -1.32 15.80 -5.83
CA LYS A 66 -0.81 16.46 -7.05
C LYS A 66 -1.61 16.18 -8.32
N GLY A 67 -2.62 15.31 -8.28
CA GLY A 67 -3.35 14.90 -9.50
C GLY A 67 -2.46 14.10 -10.45
N ILE A 68 -1.52 13.32 -9.91
CA ILE A 68 -0.73 12.35 -10.68
C ILE A 68 -1.64 11.17 -11.03
N SER A 69 -1.62 10.74 -12.28
CA SER A 69 -2.45 9.65 -12.79
C SER A 69 -1.63 8.55 -13.47
N ASN A 70 -0.51 8.92 -14.10
CA ASN A 70 0.35 8.00 -14.82
C ASN A 70 1.76 7.95 -14.21
N LEU A 71 2.23 6.74 -13.89
CA LEU A 71 3.53 6.47 -13.27
C LEU A 71 4.66 6.14 -14.27
N THR A 72 4.39 6.15 -15.58
CA THR A 72 5.40 5.85 -16.62
C THR A 72 6.69 6.62 -16.40
N GLY A 73 7.81 5.90 -16.50
CA GLY A 73 9.16 6.40 -16.26
C GLY A 73 9.68 6.11 -14.85
N LEU A 74 8.81 5.84 -13.85
CA LEU A 74 9.28 5.39 -12.54
C LEU A 74 10.00 4.04 -12.59
N GLU A 75 9.77 3.21 -13.62
CA GLU A 75 10.51 1.95 -13.80
C GLU A 75 12.01 2.17 -14.04
N LYS A 76 12.43 3.40 -14.36
CA LYS A 76 13.84 3.82 -14.52
C LYS A 76 14.48 4.27 -13.21
N CYS A 77 13.70 4.61 -12.19
CA CYS A 77 14.16 5.05 -10.86
C CYS A 77 14.66 3.88 -10.01
N LYS A 78 15.70 3.17 -10.47
CA LYS A 78 16.16 1.89 -9.85
C LYS A 78 16.62 2.00 -8.39
N ASN A 79 16.95 3.20 -7.92
CA ASN A 79 17.36 3.46 -6.54
C ASN A 79 16.22 4.01 -5.66
N LEU A 80 14.99 4.11 -6.17
CA LEU A 80 13.82 4.56 -5.42
C LEU A 80 13.52 3.61 -4.26
N ALA A 81 13.68 4.11 -3.04
CA ALA A 81 13.47 3.39 -1.79
C ALA A 81 12.18 3.80 -1.06
N LEU A 82 11.77 5.07 -1.22
CA LEU A 82 10.58 5.65 -0.60
C LEU A 82 9.75 6.39 -1.65
N LEU A 83 8.49 6.00 -1.79
CA LEU A 83 7.52 6.63 -2.69
C LEU A 83 6.24 6.98 -1.91
N ARG A 84 5.89 8.27 -1.82
CA ARG A 84 4.58 8.74 -1.31
C ARG A 84 3.82 9.50 -2.38
N LEU A 85 2.76 8.90 -2.91
CA LEU A 85 1.86 9.49 -3.89
C LEU A 85 0.40 9.40 -3.43
N SER A 86 0.13 9.55 -2.14
CA SER A 86 -1.23 9.56 -1.61
C SER A 86 -2.09 10.72 -2.14
N LYS A 87 -3.41 10.55 -2.20
CA LYS A 87 -4.37 11.57 -2.68
C LYS A 87 -4.11 11.99 -4.14
N ASN A 88 -3.93 11.00 -5.00
CA ASN A 88 -3.71 11.19 -6.44
C ASN A 88 -4.77 10.39 -7.23
N GLU A 89 -4.58 10.22 -8.53
CA GLU A 89 -5.52 9.55 -9.43
C GLU A 89 -4.94 8.26 -10.04
N ILE A 90 -3.98 7.63 -9.37
CA ILE A 90 -3.23 6.47 -9.86
C ILE A 90 -4.13 5.24 -9.88
N SER A 91 -4.10 4.49 -10.99
CA SER A 91 -4.73 3.17 -11.12
C SER A 91 -3.82 2.07 -11.67
N ASP A 92 -2.75 2.40 -12.40
CA ASP A 92 -1.79 1.43 -12.96
C ASP A 92 -0.45 1.48 -12.21
N LEU A 93 -0.07 0.35 -11.61
CA LEU A 93 1.17 0.20 -10.85
C LEU A 93 2.30 -0.49 -11.64
N LYS A 94 2.11 -0.83 -12.91
CA LYS A 94 3.15 -1.51 -13.74
C LYS A 94 4.52 -0.81 -13.71
N PRO A 95 4.63 0.54 -13.71
CA PRO A 95 5.92 1.23 -13.60
C PRO A 95 6.68 0.97 -12.29
N LEU A 96 5.99 0.49 -11.24
CA LEU A 96 6.62 0.10 -9.97
C LEU A 96 7.14 -1.35 -9.98
N LYS A 97 6.80 -2.15 -11.01
CA LYS A 97 7.16 -3.56 -11.06
C LYS A 97 8.68 -3.75 -11.06
N GLY A 98 9.17 -4.58 -10.15
CA GLY A 98 10.58 -4.97 -10.09
C GLY A 98 11.52 -3.82 -9.71
N LEU A 99 11.03 -2.76 -9.05
CA LEU A 99 11.91 -1.77 -8.41
C LEU A 99 12.64 -2.42 -7.23
N PRO A 100 13.97 -2.62 -7.30
CA PRO A 100 14.67 -3.55 -6.42
C PRO A 100 14.89 -2.99 -5.00
N ASN A 101 14.88 -1.67 -4.84
CA ASN A 101 15.21 -0.98 -3.61
C ASN A 101 13.99 -0.46 -2.83
N LEU A 102 12.76 -0.67 -3.33
CA LEU A 102 11.55 -0.09 -2.75
C LEU A 102 11.24 -0.72 -1.37
N GLN A 103 11.25 0.11 -0.32
CA GLN A 103 11.07 -0.29 1.08
C GLN A 103 9.84 0.33 1.73
N SER A 104 9.44 1.53 1.29
CA SER A 104 8.27 2.25 1.82
C SER A 104 7.43 2.80 0.66
N LEU A 105 6.17 2.40 0.62
CA LEU A 105 5.22 2.79 -0.41
C LEU A 105 3.91 3.28 0.23
N ASP A 106 3.58 4.55 0.00
CA ASP A 106 2.29 5.16 0.32
C ASP A 106 1.56 5.55 -0.96
N LEU A 107 0.42 4.89 -1.19
CA LEU A 107 -0.51 5.11 -2.29
C LEU A 107 -1.95 5.25 -1.76
N ALA A 108 -2.15 5.72 -0.52
CA ALA A 108 -3.48 5.94 0.02
C ALA A 108 -4.31 6.94 -0.82
N ASP A 109 -5.63 6.83 -0.78
CA ASP A 109 -6.57 7.71 -1.50
C ASP A 109 -6.23 7.83 -3.00
N ASN A 110 -6.29 6.70 -3.71
CA ASN A 110 -6.04 6.60 -5.16
C ASN A 110 -7.17 5.79 -5.84
N LYS A 111 -6.94 5.27 -7.05
CA LYS A 111 -7.92 4.51 -7.86
C LYS A 111 -7.45 3.09 -8.14
N ILE A 112 -6.61 2.51 -7.26
CA ILE A 112 -5.94 1.22 -7.45
C ILE A 112 -6.92 0.06 -7.20
N GLU A 113 -6.86 -0.93 -8.08
CA GLU A 113 -7.58 -2.20 -7.96
C GLU A 113 -6.60 -3.38 -8.08
N ASP A 114 -5.73 -3.37 -9.09
CA ASP A 114 -4.68 -4.36 -9.28
C ASP A 114 -3.36 -3.97 -8.57
N ILE A 115 -2.93 -4.84 -7.65
CA ILE A 115 -1.64 -4.75 -6.94
C ILE A 115 -0.63 -5.82 -7.40
N SER A 116 -0.92 -6.56 -8.48
CA SER A 116 -0.01 -7.57 -9.07
C SER A 116 1.41 -7.06 -9.37
N PRO A 117 1.66 -5.78 -9.75
CA PRO A 117 3.01 -5.26 -9.95
C PRO A 117 3.89 -5.27 -8.69
N LEU A 118 3.29 -5.27 -7.49
CA LEU A 118 4.00 -5.26 -6.20
C LEU A 118 4.50 -6.65 -5.76
N SER A 119 4.10 -7.72 -6.46
CA SER A 119 4.41 -9.11 -6.07
C SER A 119 5.91 -9.43 -5.96
N GLU A 120 6.75 -8.69 -6.69
CA GLU A 120 8.22 -8.84 -6.71
C GLU A 120 8.93 -7.91 -5.71
N SER A 121 8.23 -6.98 -5.05
CA SER A 121 8.81 -5.95 -4.17
C SER A 121 9.19 -6.48 -2.77
N LYS A 122 10.01 -7.54 -2.71
CA LYS A 122 10.37 -8.29 -1.48
C LYS A 122 11.05 -7.45 -0.37
N GLY A 123 11.56 -6.27 -0.72
CA GLY A 123 12.14 -5.31 0.22
C GLY A 123 11.13 -4.44 0.97
N LEU A 124 9.84 -4.43 0.60
CA LEU A 124 8.82 -3.62 1.24
C LEU A 124 8.67 -3.95 2.73
N GLN A 125 8.74 -2.91 3.56
CA GLN A 125 8.56 -2.94 5.01
C GLN A 125 7.30 -2.18 5.43
N TYR A 126 7.00 -1.07 4.74
CA TYR A 126 5.81 -0.25 4.94
C TYR A 126 5.01 -0.20 3.63
N LEU A 127 3.72 -0.56 3.69
CA LEU A 127 2.79 -0.47 2.58
C LEU A 127 1.47 0.14 3.03
N GLU A 128 1.11 1.28 2.44
CA GLU A 128 -0.13 2.01 2.68
C GLU A 128 -0.93 2.12 1.37
N LEU A 129 -2.12 1.53 1.39
CA LEU A 129 -3.03 1.33 0.26
C LEU A 129 -4.50 1.63 0.65
N SER A 130 -4.72 2.32 1.77
CA SER A 130 -6.06 2.69 2.24
C SER A 130 -6.79 3.61 1.23
N GLY A 131 -8.11 3.56 1.16
CA GLY A 131 -8.89 4.43 0.26
C GLY A 131 -8.69 4.08 -1.22
N ASN A 132 -8.66 2.80 -1.54
CA ASN A 132 -8.55 2.27 -2.90
C ASN A 132 -9.72 1.31 -3.20
N LYS A 133 -9.59 0.45 -4.22
CA LYS A 133 -10.63 -0.50 -4.67
C LYS A 133 -10.14 -1.95 -4.63
N ILE A 134 -9.16 -2.25 -3.79
CA ILE A 134 -8.49 -3.55 -3.76
C ILE A 134 -9.45 -4.61 -3.19
N GLN A 135 -9.49 -5.77 -3.85
CA GLN A 135 -10.23 -6.95 -3.42
C GLN A 135 -9.26 -8.11 -3.11
N GLU A 136 -8.29 -8.32 -4.00
CA GLU A 136 -7.36 -9.47 -3.97
C GLU A 136 -6.01 -9.13 -3.35
N LEU A 137 -5.59 -9.93 -2.36
CA LEU A 137 -4.30 -9.74 -1.67
C LEU A 137 -3.20 -10.71 -2.10
N GLN A 138 -3.45 -11.60 -3.07
CA GLN A 138 -2.49 -12.62 -3.52
C GLN A 138 -1.08 -12.09 -3.84
N PRO A 139 -0.90 -10.90 -4.46
CA PRO A 139 0.42 -10.32 -4.69
C PRO A 139 1.24 -10.06 -3.41
N LEU A 140 0.58 -9.87 -2.26
CA LEU A 140 1.25 -9.63 -0.97
C LEU A 140 1.82 -10.90 -0.33
N ALA A 141 1.42 -12.09 -0.77
CA ALA A 141 1.68 -13.35 -0.06
C ALA A 141 3.17 -13.67 0.18
N GLY A 142 4.04 -13.15 -0.69
CA GLY A 142 5.48 -13.31 -0.58
C GLY A 142 6.24 -12.09 -0.05
N LEU A 143 5.57 -11.07 0.51
CA LEU A 143 6.20 -9.82 0.99
C LEU A 143 6.57 -9.90 2.48
N THR A 144 7.30 -10.96 2.86
CA THR A 144 7.61 -11.33 4.26
C THR A 144 8.55 -10.35 5.01
N SER A 145 8.90 -9.22 4.38
CA SER A 145 9.59 -8.08 4.99
C SER A 145 8.64 -7.05 5.61
N LEU A 146 7.34 -7.09 5.27
CA LEU A 146 6.34 -6.14 5.75
C LEU A 146 6.23 -6.17 7.29
N SER A 147 6.37 -4.99 7.89
CA SER A 147 6.15 -4.73 9.31
C SER A 147 4.91 -3.87 9.56
N ALA A 148 4.49 -3.07 8.58
CA ALA A 148 3.25 -2.31 8.65
C ALA A 148 2.50 -2.35 7.31
N LEU A 149 1.21 -2.71 7.38
CA LEU A 149 0.31 -2.85 6.23
C LEU A 149 -1.03 -2.18 6.52
N TYR A 150 -1.38 -1.19 5.70
CA TYR A 150 -2.59 -0.40 5.84
C TYR A 150 -3.44 -0.53 4.58
N LEU A 151 -4.68 -0.99 4.77
CA LEU A 151 -5.63 -1.40 3.74
C LEU A 151 -7.06 -0.90 4.07
N ASN A 152 -7.18 0.14 4.89
CA ASN A 152 -8.47 0.68 5.36
C ASN A 152 -9.32 1.21 4.18
N ASN A 153 -10.64 1.07 4.19
CA ASN A 153 -11.52 1.50 3.10
C ASN A 153 -11.15 0.84 1.75
N ASN A 154 -11.25 -0.50 1.69
CA ASN A 154 -11.10 -1.29 0.47
C ASN A 154 -12.28 -2.29 0.38
N GLN A 155 -12.16 -3.34 -0.44
CA GLN A 155 -13.21 -4.33 -0.68
C GLN A 155 -12.74 -5.77 -0.35
N ILE A 156 -11.76 -5.88 0.55
CA ILE A 156 -11.07 -7.12 0.89
C ILE A 156 -11.99 -8.07 1.67
N LYS A 157 -11.90 -9.37 1.37
CA LYS A 157 -12.59 -10.46 2.06
C LYS A 157 -11.62 -11.52 2.57
N ASP A 158 -10.75 -12.00 1.69
CA ASP A 158 -9.79 -13.07 1.98
C ASP A 158 -8.48 -12.50 2.55
N LEU A 159 -8.07 -13.04 3.70
CA LEU A 159 -6.79 -12.72 4.35
C LEU A 159 -5.75 -13.83 4.19
N ALA A 160 -6.04 -14.94 3.49
CA ALA A 160 -5.12 -16.07 3.30
C ALA A 160 -3.71 -15.66 2.80
N PRO A 161 -3.55 -14.67 1.90
CA PRO A 161 -2.24 -14.14 1.52
C PRO A 161 -1.41 -13.60 2.68
N LEU A 162 -2.03 -13.08 3.74
CA LEU A 162 -1.34 -12.48 4.88
C LEU A 162 -0.75 -13.52 5.85
N ALA A 163 -1.10 -14.81 5.72
CA ALA A 163 -0.81 -15.84 6.72
C ALA A 163 0.68 -16.11 7.01
N ASN A 164 1.57 -15.71 6.11
CA ASN A 164 3.02 -15.86 6.26
C ASN A 164 3.77 -14.55 6.53
N LEU A 165 3.06 -13.43 6.70
CA LEU A 165 3.64 -12.10 6.96
C LEU A 165 3.96 -11.92 8.45
N THR A 166 4.71 -12.86 9.02
CA THR A 166 4.97 -13.00 10.47
C THR A 166 5.76 -11.85 11.12
N LYS A 167 6.25 -10.89 10.32
CA LYS A 167 6.89 -9.65 10.80
C LYS A 167 5.91 -8.48 11.00
N LEU A 168 4.64 -8.61 10.59
CA LEU A 168 3.65 -7.54 10.76
C LEU A 168 3.47 -7.19 12.25
N ALA A 169 3.71 -5.91 12.56
CA ALA A 169 3.51 -5.28 13.85
C ALA A 169 2.32 -4.31 13.85
N SER A 170 1.87 -3.87 12.66
CA SER A 170 0.67 -3.06 12.46
C SER A 170 -0.08 -3.56 11.23
N LEU A 171 -1.37 -3.87 11.40
CA LEU A 171 -2.26 -4.28 10.32
C LEU A 171 -3.58 -3.51 10.43
N CYS A 172 -3.93 -2.74 9.41
CA CYS A 172 -5.19 -2.00 9.38
C CYS A 172 -6.06 -2.42 8.20
N LEU A 173 -7.23 -2.95 8.51
CA LEU A 173 -8.21 -3.56 7.60
C LEU A 173 -9.62 -3.00 7.83
N GLY A 174 -9.76 -1.87 8.52
CA GLY A 174 -11.05 -1.26 8.80
C GLY A 174 -11.80 -0.85 7.53
N LYS A 175 -13.14 -0.95 7.54
CA LYS A 175 -14.02 -0.71 6.38
C LYS A 175 -13.63 -1.60 5.19
N ASN A 176 -13.75 -2.91 5.41
CA ASN A 176 -13.61 -3.95 4.40
C ASN A 176 -14.81 -4.92 4.53
N GLN A 177 -14.67 -6.13 4.00
CA GLN A 177 -15.70 -7.18 4.03
C GLN A 177 -15.16 -8.47 4.68
N VAL A 178 -14.19 -8.36 5.59
CA VAL A 178 -13.56 -9.49 6.28
C VAL A 178 -14.56 -10.18 7.22
N THR A 179 -14.61 -11.52 7.15
CA THR A 179 -15.38 -12.39 8.05
C THR A 179 -14.47 -13.34 8.82
N ASP A 180 -13.47 -13.93 8.15
CA ASP A 180 -12.54 -14.91 8.72
C ASP A 180 -11.19 -14.28 9.09
N LEU A 181 -10.77 -14.52 10.34
CA LEU A 181 -9.47 -14.13 10.87
C LEU A 181 -8.47 -15.29 10.92
N SER A 182 -8.86 -16.52 10.56
CA SER A 182 -8.00 -17.72 10.62
C SER A 182 -6.62 -17.58 9.97
N PRO A 183 -6.42 -16.82 8.86
CA PRO A 183 -5.10 -16.57 8.32
C PRO A 183 -4.15 -15.84 9.28
N LEU A 184 -4.68 -15.01 10.18
CA LEU A 184 -3.87 -14.20 11.10
C LEU A 184 -3.30 -15.01 12.27
N ALA A 185 -3.70 -16.27 12.49
CA ALA A 185 -3.28 -17.10 13.63
C ALA A 185 -1.76 -17.32 13.76
N LYS A 186 -0.99 -17.11 12.67
CA LYS A 186 0.48 -17.17 12.63
C LYS A 186 1.15 -15.79 12.73
N VAL A 187 0.39 -14.71 12.62
CA VAL A 187 0.87 -13.31 12.62
C VAL A 187 0.93 -12.79 14.05
N THR A 188 1.75 -13.42 14.88
CA THR A 188 1.77 -13.25 16.34
C THR A 188 2.43 -11.96 16.84
N LYS A 189 2.94 -11.12 15.93
CA LYS A 189 3.68 -9.88 16.23
C LYS A 189 2.88 -8.58 16.13
N LEU A 190 1.59 -8.68 15.85
CA LEU A 190 0.69 -7.53 15.81
C LEU A 190 0.63 -6.81 17.15
N SER A 191 0.95 -5.52 17.13
CA SER A 191 0.79 -4.58 18.24
C SER A 191 -0.38 -3.62 18.03
N LEU A 192 -0.72 -3.35 16.77
CA LEU A 192 -1.92 -2.66 16.30
C LEU A 192 -2.67 -3.56 15.33
N LEU A 193 -3.95 -3.79 15.59
CA LEU A 193 -4.88 -4.47 14.69
C LEU A 193 -6.18 -3.67 14.59
N GLU A 194 -6.41 -3.07 13.42
CA GLU A 194 -7.64 -2.35 13.10
C GLU A 194 -8.55 -3.19 12.20
N LEU A 195 -9.74 -3.50 12.70
CA LEU A 195 -10.75 -4.35 12.06
C LEU A 195 -12.15 -3.73 12.09
N GLN A 196 -12.30 -2.47 12.49
CA GLN A 196 -13.57 -1.74 12.57
C GLN A 196 -14.34 -1.74 11.23
N ASP A 197 -15.66 -1.73 11.24
CA ASP A 197 -16.50 -1.81 10.02
C ASP A 197 -16.17 -3.04 9.13
N ASN A 198 -16.26 -4.24 9.70
CA ASN A 198 -16.16 -5.52 8.98
C ASN A 198 -17.34 -6.43 9.36
N GLN A 199 -17.24 -7.73 9.05
CA GLN A 199 -18.29 -8.73 9.27
C GLN A 199 -17.80 -9.88 10.17
N ILE A 200 -16.94 -9.56 11.15
CA ILE A 200 -16.27 -10.56 12.00
C ILE A 200 -17.22 -11.03 13.11
N GLU A 201 -17.33 -12.35 13.25
CA GLU A 201 -18.12 -13.03 14.29
C GLU A 201 -17.26 -13.80 15.31
N ASP A 202 -16.08 -14.29 14.89
CA ASP A 202 -15.19 -15.12 15.71
C ASP A 202 -13.82 -14.45 15.93
N LEU A 203 -13.30 -14.57 17.16
CA LEU A 203 -12.00 -14.08 17.61
C LEU A 203 -11.00 -15.21 17.94
N ASN A 204 -11.36 -16.49 17.75
CA ASN A 204 -10.50 -17.64 18.05
C ASN A 204 -9.10 -17.56 17.41
N ALA A 205 -9.02 -17.03 16.19
CA ALA A 205 -7.76 -16.83 15.48
C ALA A 205 -6.85 -15.75 16.08
N LEU A 206 -7.37 -14.95 17.03
CA LEU A 206 -6.60 -13.97 17.81
C LEU A 206 -5.97 -14.56 19.08
N SER A 207 -6.19 -15.85 19.37
CA SER A 207 -5.69 -16.52 20.59
C SER A 207 -4.17 -16.58 20.76
N THR A 208 -3.38 -16.24 19.74
CA THR A 208 -1.90 -16.27 19.76
C THR A 208 -1.26 -14.87 19.78
N GLN A 209 -2.07 -13.80 19.77
CA GLN A 209 -1.62 -12.43 19.54
C GLN A 209 -1.38 -11.69 20.87
N THR A 210 -0.40 -12.18 21.64
CA THR A 210 -0.03 -11.65 22.96
C THR A 210 0.81 -10.36 22.92
N ASP A 211 1.11 -9.82 21.73
CA ASP A 211 1.86 -8.57 21.57
C ASP A 211 0.93 -7.34 21.31
N LEU A 212 -0.40 -7.57 21.24
CA LEU A 212 -1.41 -6.55 20.94
C LEU A 212 -1.52 -5.48 22.03
N LYS A 213 -1.50 -4.21 21.61
CA LYS A 213 -1.69 -3.02 22.45
C LYS A 213 -2.94 -2.25 22.08
N ILE A 214 -3.36 -2.32 20.82
CA ILE A 214 -4.53 -1.64 20.29
C ILE A 214 -5.27 -2.61 19.37
N LEU A 215 -6.54 -2.86 19.71
CA LEU A 215 -7.45 -3.72 18.96
C LEU A 215 -8.77 -2.97 18.72
N LEU A 216 -9.01 -2.56 17.47
CA LEU A 216 -10.24 -1.90 17.04
C LEU A 216 -11.15 -2.93 16.36
N LEU A 217 -12.32 -3.17 16.95
CA LEU A 217 -13.31 -4.17 16.52
C LEU A 217 -14.71 -3.55 16.35
N GLU A 218 -14.83 -2.22 16.38
CA GLU A 218 -16.12 -1.52 16.29
C GLU A 218 -16.94 -1.92 15.05
N ARG A 219 -18.26 -1.98 15.18
CA ARG A 219 -19.20 -2.20 14.06
C ARG A 219 -18.91 -3.50 13.28
N ASN A 220 -18.60 -4.57 14.01
CA ASN A 220 -18.55 -5.96 13.53
C ASN A 220 -19.83 -6.73 13.92
N LYS A 221 -19.78 -8.06 13.94
CA LYS A 221 -20.89 -8.98 14.22
C LYS A 221 -20.69 -9.82 15.49
N LEU A 222 -19.77 -9.40 16.36
CA LEU A 222 -19.43 -10.12 17.59
C LEU A 222 -20.62 -10.20 18.55
N SER A 223 -21.00 -11.43 18.93
CA SER A 223 -22.01 -11.71 19.96
C SER A 223 -21.41 -11.92 21.35
N GLY A 224 -20.10 -12.21 21.41
CA GLY A 224 -19.35 -12.46 22.64
C GLY A 224 -17.84 -12.33 22.43
N LEU A 225 -17.10 -12.48 23.54
CA LEU A 225 -15.67 -12.18 23.67
C LEU A 225 -14.89 -13.34 24.32
N ALA A 226 -15.50 -14.50 24.54
CA ALA A 226 -14.90 -15.66 25.21
C ALA A 226 -13.45 -16.00 24.81
N PRO A 227 -13.03 -15.95 23.52
CA PRO A 227 -11.62 -16.17 23.16
C PRO A 227 -10.69 -15.11 23.76
N LEU A 228 -11.08 -13.83 23.70
CA LEU A 228 -10.33 -12.72 24.27
C LEU A 228 -10.31 -12.77 25.80
N VAL A 229 -11.45 -13.06 26.44
CA VAL A 229 -11.57 -13.28 27.90
C VAL A 229 -10.58 -14.33 28.39
N LYS A 230 -10.45 -15.44 27.66
CA LYS A 230 -9.49 -16.50 27.98
C LYS A 230 -8.06 -15.97 27.94
N MET A 231 -7.65 -15.34 26.84
CA MET A 231 -6.29 -14.80 26.67
C MET A 231 -5.92 -13.80 27.77
N VAL A 232 -6.82 -12.85 28.08
CA VAL A 232 -6.51 -11.77 29.03
C VAL A 232 -6.45 -12.31 30.47
N LYS A 233 -7.27 -13.31 30.83
CA LYS A 233 -7.16 -14.02 32.11
C LYS A 233 -5.85 -14.80 32.22
N GLU A 234 -5.45 -15.49 31.16
CA GLU A 234 -4.18 -16.25 31.12
C GLU A 234 -2.96 -15.32 31.26
N ASP A 235 -2.93 -14.17 30.57
CA ASP A 235 -1.85 -13.17 30.74
C ASP A 235 -1.87 -12.50 32.12
N ALA A 236 -3.05 -12.15 32.64
CA ALA A 236 -3.21 -11.53 33.96
C ALA A 236 -2.78 -12.45 35.12
N ALA A 237 -2.99 -13.77 34.98
CA ALA A 237 -2.49 -14.78 35.91
C ALA A 237 -0.98 -15.06 35.74
N GLY A 238 -0.44 -14.81 34.54
CA GLY A 238 0.94 -15.10 34.16
C GLY A 238 1.81 -13.85 33.98
N PRO A 239 2.36 -13.60 32.76
CA PRO A 239 3.45 -12.65 32.57
C PRO A 239 3.03 -11.18 32.51
N LYS A 240 1.72 -10.86 32.43
CA LYS A 240 1.15 -9.49 32.43
C LYS A 240 1.74 -8.57 31.34
N ARG A 241 1.96 -9.12 30.14
CA ARG A 241 2.58 -8.42 29.00
C ARG A 241 1.58 -7.85 28.00
N PHE A 242 0.34 -8.30 28.06
CA PHE A 242 -0.71 -8.06 27.07
C PHE A 242 -1.89 -7.31 27.68
N ALA A 243 -2.60 -7.94 28.62
CA ALA A 243 -3.89 -7.46 29.10
C ALA A 243 -3.85 -6.04 29.73
N PRO A 244 -2.85 -5.67 30.56
CA PRO A 244 -2.78 -4.31 31.14
C PRO A 244 -2.49 -3.18 30.13
N PHE A 245 -2.01 -3.55 28.94
CA PHE A 245 -1.61 -2.62 27.88
C PHE A 245 -2.59 -2.59 26.71
N LEU A 246 -3.47 -3.59 26.60
CA LEU A 246 -4.50 -3.68 25.57
C LEU A 246 -5.53 -2.55 25.74
N ARG A 247 -5.69 -1.77 24.67
CA ARG A 247 -6.86 -0.92 24.42
C ARG A 247 -7.79 -1.63 23.45
N LEU A 248 -9.04 -1.77 23.85
CA LEU A 248 -10.06 -2.55 23.16
C LEU A 248 -11.25 -1.65 22.82
N TYR A 249 -11.56 -1.52 21.53
CA TYR A 249 -12.68 -0.73 21.04
C TYR A 249 -13.70 -1.69 20.41
N LEU A 250 -14.96 -1.62 20.86
CA LEU A 250 -15.98 -2.65 20.55
C LEU A 250 -17.38 -2.09 20.21
N THR A 251 -17.53 -0.76 20.12
CA THR A 251 -18.85 -0.13 19.95
C THR A 251 -19.55 -0.59 18.66
N GLY A 252 -20.88 -0.72 18.70
CA GLY A 252 -21.67 -1.14 17.54
C GLY A 252 -21.65 -2.64 17.20
N ASN A 253 -21.05 -3.50 18.04
CA ASN A 253 -21.22 -4.95 17.95
C ASN A 253 -22.54 -5.43 18.58
N PRO A 254 -23.17 -6.49 18.06
CA PRO A 254 -24.39 -7.11 18.62
C PRO A 254 -24.09 -7.99 19.85
N LEU A 255 -23.31 -7.48 20.80
CA LEU A 255 -22.92 -8.21 22.02
C LEU A 255 -24.16 -8.68 22.79
N SER A 256 -24.14 -9.94 23.23
CA SER A 256 -25.15 -10.56 24.09
C SER A 256 -25.17 -9.99 25.51
N ASP A 257 -26.21 -10.30 26.29
CA ASP A 257 -26.32 -9.84 27.68
C ASP A 257 -25.22 -10.43 28.58
N GLU A 258 -24.80 -11.68 28.36
CA GLU A 258 -23.64 -12.26 29.06
C GLU A 258 -22.35 -11.52 28.67
N ALA A 259 -22.15 -11.23 27.38
CA ALA A 259 -20.99 -10.47 26.93
C ALA A 259 -20.91 -9.08 27.60
N ARG A 260 -22.05 -8.37 27.66
CA ARG A 260 -22.15 -7.03 28.27
C ARG A 260 -21.96 -7.04 29.78
N SER A 261 -22.55 -8.00 30.48
CA SER A 261 -22.62 -8.02 31.95
C SER A 261 -21.44 -8.73 32.61
N LYS A 262 -20.81 -9.69 31.92
CA LYS A 262 -19.76 -10.55 32.46
C LYS A 262 -18.47 -10.45 31.67
N GLU A 263 -18.46 -10.78 30.38
CA GLU A 263 -17.21 -10.87 29.61
C GLU A 263 -16.43 -9.54 29.55
N LEU A 264 -17.15 -8.42 29.37
CA LEU A 264 -16.52 -7.08 29.43
C LEU A 264 -15.91 -6.78 30.82
N GLU A 265 -16.53 -7.23 31.90
CA GLU A 265 -16.03 -6.99 33.26
C GLU A 265 -14.85 -7.92 33.60
N GLU A 266 -14.85 -9.14 33.08
CA GLU A 266 -13.73 -10.06 33.15
C GLU A 266 -12.51 -9.52 32.41
N CYS A 267 -12.70 -8.91 31.23
CA CYS A 267 -11.65 -8.19 30.51
C CYS A 267 -11.10 -6.99 31.29
N LYS A 268 -11.96 -6.13 31.87
CA LYS A 268 -11.50 -5.01 32.72
C LYS A 268 -10.73 -5.50 33.96
N THR A 269 -11.23 -6.56 34.61
CA THR A 269 -10.58 -7.18 35.78
C THR A 269 -9.19 -7.72 35.45
N ALA A 270 -8.98 -8.22 34.22
CA ALA A 270 -7.67 -8.61 33.70
C ALA A 270 -6.75 -7.42 33.34
N GLY A 271 -7.24 -6.17 33.41
CA GLY A 271 -6.49 -4.94 33.16
C GLY A 271 -6.73 -4.28 31.80
N VAL A 272 -7.62 -4.83 30.97
CA VAL A 272 -7.91 -4.31 29.62
C VAL A 272 -8.62 -2.97 29.71
N ARG A 273 -8.18 -2.00 28.88
CA ARG A 273 -8.81 -0.69 28.76
C ARG A 273 -9.86 -0.73 27.66
N ILE A 274 -11.13 -0.82 28.04
CA ILE A 274 -12.24 -0.91 27.08
C ILE A 274 -12.81 0.49 26.84
N GLU A 275 -12.77 0.93 25.58
CA GLU A 275 -13.37 2.18 25.13
C GLU A 275 -14.75 1.89 24.51
N LEU A 276 -15.78 2.55 25.05
CA LEU A 276 -17.20 2.32 24.70
C LEU A 276 -17.91 3.58 24.19
N LYS A 277 -17.15 4.57 23.68
CA LYS A 277 -17.65 5.84 23.14
C LYS A 277 -17.55 5.90 21.62
#